data_AF-A0A2J7PPC4-F1
#
_entry.id   AF-A0A2J7PPC4-F1
#
_cell.length_a   1.000
_cell.length_b   1.000
_cell.length_c   1.000
_cell.angle_alpha   90.00
_cell.angle_beta   90.00
_cell.angle_gamma   90.00
#
_symmetry.space_group_name_H-M   'P 1'
#
loop_
_entity.id
_entity.type
_entity.pdbx_description
1 polymer ?
#
loop_
_entity_poly.entity_id
_entity_poly.type
_entity_poly.pdbx_seq_one_letter_code
_entity_poly.pdbx_strand_id
1 'polypeptide(L)' 'SDVAFIQYDKYNSILDYYETQVPPAIRGKGIAKILAKAAFDYAVKNDLKMKVTCTYLQKYLEEHASPEYTSRIVE' A
#
# COMPACT_ATOMS: atom_id res chain seq x y z
N SER A 1 -19.63 8.27 9.05
CA SER A 1 -19.16 7.81 7.73
C SER A 1 -18.14 6.72 7.95
N ASP A 2 -18.32 5.56 7.31
CA ASP A 2 -17.30 4.51 7.33
C ASP A 2 -16.08 4.97 6.52
N VAL A 3 -14.88 4.84 7.09
CA VAL A 3 -13.62 5.26 6.47
C VAL A 3 -12.75 4.03 6.25
N ALA A 4 -12.19 3.90 5.04
CA ALA A 4 -11.16 2.92 4.73
C ALA A 4 -9.80 3.62 4.58
N PHE A 5 -8.73 2.97 5.02
CA PHE A 5 -7.40 3.57 5.03
C PHE A 5 -6.29 2.50 4.93
N ILE A 6 -5.09 2.96 4.59
CA ILE A 6 -3.84 2.23 4.78
C ILE A 6 -3.05 2.99 5.84
N GLN A 7 -2.49 2.28 6.81
CA GLN A 7 -1.55 2.85 7.77
C GLN A 7 -0.12 2.50 7.37
N TYR A 8 0.79 3.42 7.69
CA TYR A 8 2.21 3.23 7.54
C TYR A 8 2.98 3.98 8.60
N ASP A 9 4.15 3.46 8.94
CA ASP A 9 5.17 4.20 9.65
C ASP A 9 6.18 4.75 8.66
N LYS A 10 6.68 5.96 8.92
CA LYS A 10 7.73 6.58 8.11
C LYS A 10 9.02 6.69 8.91
N TYR A 11 10.09 6.10 8.38
CA TYR A 11 11.44 6.26 8.90
C TYR A 11 12.38 6.64 7.75
N ASN A 12 12.98 7.82 7.86
CA ASN A 12 13.75 8.44 6.78
C ASN A 12 12.92 8.50 5.47
N SER A 13 13.41 7.86 4.42
CA SER A 13 12.76 7.76 3.11
C SER A 13 12.04 6.42 2.89
N ILE A 14 11.73 5.68 3.97
CA ILE A 14 11.04 4.40 3.90
C ILE A 14 9.64 4.54 4.50
N LEU A 15 8.65 3.97 3.82
CA LEU A 15 7.28 3.78 4.30
C LEU A 15 7.07 2.30 4.60
N ASP A 16 6.82 1.93 5.85
CA ASP A 16 6.41 0.57 6.22
C ASP A 16 4.89 0.47 6.25
N TYR A 17 4.33 -0.09 5.19
CA TYR A 17 2.90 -0.32 5.07
C TYR A 17 2.49 -1.59 5.81
N TYR A 18 1.93 -1.42 7.00
CA TYR A 18 1.64 -2.53 7.91
C TYR A 18 0.16 -2.89 8.03
N GLU A 19 -0.77 -1.98 7.71
CA GLU A 19 -2.20 -2.27 7.82
C GLU A 19 -3.02 -1.68 6.68
N THR A 20 -4.01 -2.46 6.22
CA THR A 20 -5.09 -1.99 5.34
C THR A 20 -6.42 -2.28 6.01
N GLN A 21 -7.23 -1.24 6.24
CA GLN A 21 -8.53 -1.34 6.90
C GLN A 21 -9.64 -0.94 5.91
N VAL A 22 -10.64 -1.81 5.77
CA VAL A 22 -11.90 -1.52 5.07
C VAL A 22 -13.08 -1.99 5.95
N PRO A 23 -13.97 -1.09 6.39
CA PRO A 23 -15.13 -1.45 7.19
C PRO A 23 -16.06 -2.40 6.43
N PRO A 24 -16.65 -3.41 7.10
CA PRO A 24 -17.52 -4.41 6.45
C PRO A 24 -18.61 -3.82 5.55
N ALA A 25 -19.23 -2.71 5.99
CA ALA A 25 -20.32 -2.05 5.28
C ALA A 25 -19.95 -1.53 3.87
N ILE A 26 -18.66 -1.32 3.59
CA ILE A 26 -18.17 -0.80 2.30
C ILE A 26 -17.23 -1.77 1.58
N ARG A 27 -17.11 -3.03 2.04
CA ARG A 27 -16.35 -4.08 1.35
C ARG A 27 -17.02 -4.48 0.01
N GLY A 28 -16.28 -5.22 -0.81
CA GLY A 28 -16.75 -5.70 -2.13
C GLY A 28 -16.75 -4.66 -3.24
N LYS A 29 -16.36 -3.41 -2.95
CA LYS A 29 -16.36 -2.28 -3.91
C LYS A 29 -14.98 -1.95 -4.50
N GLY A 30 -13.97 -2.79 -4.28
CA GLY A 30 -12.61 -2.57 -4.77
C GLY A 30 -11.82 -1.47 -4.05
N ILE A 31 -12.30 -0.95 -2.92
CA ILE A 31 -11.68 0.18 -2.19
C ILE A 31 -10.24 -0.11 -1.77
N ALA A 32 -9.96 -1.29 -1.22
CA ALA A 32 -8.61 -1.67 -0.80
C ALA A 32 -7.61 -1.65 -1.97
N LYS A 33 -8.05 -2.06 -3.18
CA LYS A 33 -7.23 -2.03 -4.40
C LYS A 33 -6.89 -0.60 -4.82
N ILE A 34 -7.86 0.31 -4.72
CA ILE A 34 -7.67 1.74 -5.04
C ILE A 34 -6.68 2.36 -4.05
N LEU A 35 -6.83 2.08 -2.75
CA LEU A 35 -5.91 2.56 -1.72
C LEU A 35 -4.49 2.02 -1.93
N ALA A 36 -4.34 0.74 -2.22
CA ALA A 36 -3.04 0.11 -2.46
C ALA A 36 -2.31 0.77 -3.64
N LYS A 37 -3.01 0.96 -4.77
CA LYS A 37 -2.46 1.67 -5.92
C LYS A 37 -1.98 3.08 -5.55
N ALA A 38 -2.83 3.84 -4.86
CA ALA A 38 -2.52 5.21 -4.47
C ALA A 38 -1.31 5.30 -3.53
N ALA A 39 -1.19 4.37 -2.58
CA ALA A 39 -0.04 4.30 -1.67
C ALA A 39 1.26 3.98 -2.42
N PHE A 40 1.23 3.05 -3.37
CA PHE A 40 2.43 2.66 -4.12
C PHE A 40 2.83 3.74 -5.11
N ASP A 41 1.87 4.33 -5.83
CA ASP A 41 2.09 5.49 -6.70
C ASP A 41 2.70 6.67 -5.91
N TYR A 42 2.22 6.90 -4.68
CA TYR A 42 2.76 7.93 -3.80
C TYR A 42 4.23 7.67 -3.47
N ALA A 43 4.61 6.44 -3.14
CA ALA A 43 6.01 6.10 -2.87
C ALA A 43 6.89 6.34 -4.12
N VAL A 44 6.45 5.88 -5.29
CA VAL A 44 7.18 6.08 -6.57
C VAL A 44 7.36 7.56 -6.86
N LYS A 45 6.26 8.34 -6.81
CA LYS A 45 6.25 9.76 -7.15
C LYS A 45 7.18 10.59 -6.24
N ASN A 46 7.34 10.18 -4.99
CA ASN A 46 8.13 10.89 -4.00
C ASN A 46 9.52 10.28 -3.79
N ASP A 47 9.96 9.37 -4.67
CA ASP A 47 11.25 8.70 -4.59
C ASP A 47 11.48 7.94 -3.25
N LEU A 48 10.40 7.47 -2.64
CA LEU A 48 10.42 6.75 -1.36
C LEU A 48 10.59 5.25 -1.57
N LYS A 49 11.23 4.60 -0.60
CA LYS A 49 11.28 3.15 -0.49
C LYS A 49 10.09 2.64 0.33
N MET A 50 9.73 1.38 0.13
CA MET A 50 8.59 0.74 0.76
C MET A 50 9.03 -0.55 1.44
N LYS A 51 8.70 -0.68 2.71
CA LYS A 51 8.62 -1.97 3.39
C LYS A 51 7.13 -2.36 3.40
N VAL A 52 6.83 -3.59 3.02
CA VAL A 52 5.43 -4.03 2.86
C VAL A 52 5.20 -5.24 3.76
N THR A 53 4.80 -4.98 5.00
CA THR A 53 4.52 -6.02 6.01
C THR A 53 3.05 -6.45 6.00
N CYS A 54 2.15 -5.60 5.51
CA CYS A 54 0.74 -5.94 5.35
C CYS A 54 0.53 -7.03 4.28
N THR A 55 -0.06 -8.17 4.67
CA THR A 55 -0.31 -9.32 3.77
C THR A 55 -1.21 -8.96 2.58
N TYR A 56 -2.18 -8.07 2.76
CA TYR A 56 -3.02 -7.60 1.64
C TYR A 56 -2.20 -6.83 0.60
N LEU A 57 -1.28 -5.96 1.04
CA LEU A 57 -0.47 -5.15 0.15
C LEU A 57 0.66 -5.94 -0.50
N GLN A 58 1.18 -6.96 0.17
CA GLN A 58 2.08 -7.95 -0.43
C GLN A 58 1.37 -8.65 -1.60
N LYS A 59 0.16 -9.16 -1.38
CA LYS A 59 -0.64 -9.78 -2.44
C LYS A 59 -0.96 -8.81 -3.58
N TYR A 60 -1.32 -7.57 -3.25
CA TYR A 60 -1.52 -6.53 -4.28
C TYR A 60 -0.26 -6.31 -5.12
N LEU A 61 0.92 -6.25 -4.49
CA LEU A 61 2.19 -6.11 -5.18
C LEU A 61 2.47 -7.31 -6.10
N GLU A 62 2.21 -8.54 -5.65
CA GLU A 62 2.38 -9.75 -6.46
C GLU A 62 1.50 -9.73 -7.71
N GLU A 63 0.22 -9.35 -7.57
CA GLU A 63 -0.76 -9.30 -8.68
C GLU A 63 -0.55 -8.10 -9.61
N HIS A 64 0.13 -7.04 -9.15
CA HIS A 64 0.31 -5.77 -9.86
C HIS A 64 1.77 -5.34 -9.94
N ALA A 65 2.69 -6.30 -9.95
CA ALA A 65 4.12 -6.04 -9.96
C ALA A 65 4.51 -5.22 -11.20
N SER A 66 5.22 -4.12 -10.96
CA SER A 66 5.85 -3.30 -12.00
C SER A 66 7.28 -2.98 -11.57
N PRO A 67 8.22 -2.75 -12.50
CA PRO A 67 9.59 -2.33 -12.15
C PRO A 67 9.62 -1.07 -11.27
N GLU A 68 8.67 -0.15 -11.49
CA GLU A 68 8.55 1.08 -10.70
C GLU A 68 8.20 0.77 -9.24
N TYR A 69 7.32 -0.20 -8.97
CA TYR A 69 6.99 -0.60 -7.60
C TYR A 69 8.10 -1.47 -6.98
N THR A 70 8.56 -2.50 -7.71
CA THR A 70 9.50 -3.49 -7.16
C THR A 70 10.87 -2.88 -6.88
N SER A 71 11.32 -1.89 -7.66
CA SER A 71 12.58 -1.16 -7.39
C SER A 71 12.56 -0.31 -6.11
N ARG A 72 11.39 -0.12 -5.50
CA ARG A 72 11.21 0.62 -4.25
C ARG A 72 11.16 -0.28 -3.02
N ILE A 73 11.04 -1.60 -3.18
CA ILE A 73 10.90 -2.52 -2.06
C ILE A 73 12.20 -2.67 -1.30
N VAL A 74 12.11 -2.63 0.03
CA VAL A 74 13.20 -2.89 0.98
C VAL A 74 12.72 -3.86 2.06
N GLU A 75 13.66 -4.56 2.71
CA GLU A 75 13.39 -5.51 3.80
C GLU A 75 13.07 -4.83 5.15
#